data_AF-A0A6P8FLC7-F1
#
_entry.id   AF-A0A6P8FLC7-F1
#
_cell.length_a   1.000
_cell.length_b   1.000
_cell.length_c   1.000
_cell.angle_alpha   90.00
_cell.angle_beta   90.00
_cell.angle_gamma   90.00
#
_symmetry.space_group_name_H-M   'P 1'
#
loop_
_entity.id
_entity.type
_entity.pdbx_description
1 polymer ?
#
loop_
_entity_poly.entity_id
_entity_poly.type
_entity_poly.pdbx_seq_one_letter_code
_entity_poly.pdbx_strand_id
1 'polypeptide(L)'
;MITSVCVRYFQLTSVEQHMKVAFSKVLRHTKKNPSNPKDKSTTIRYLKGSGPHHLGQKVTDDMYAEQSEDPENPLRCPIKLYDFYLFKCPQCAKGRNDTYYLTPEPVVVPNSPIWYSTQPIPSQQLEHMLTRISMVREIQEVIAMASTNVN
;
A
#
# COMPACT_ATOMS: atom_id res chain seq x y z
N MET A 1 6.30 5.42 -4.05
CA MET A 1 4.94 5.19 -4.60
C MET A 1 4.14 4.29 -3.67
N ILE A 2 4.47 3.00 -3.53
CA ILE A 2 3.67 2.08 -2.73
C ILE A 2 3.65 2.42 -1.22
N THR A 3 4.74 2.95 -0.65
CA THR A 3 4.76 3.46 0.73
C THR A 3 3.71 4.56 0.94
N SER A 4 3.58 5.50 -0.01
CA SER A 4 2.57 6.57 0.03
C SER A 4 1.14 6.03 -0.04
N VAL A 5 0.91 4.95 -0.80
CA VAL A 5 -0.39 4.24 -0.82
C VAL A 5 -0.70 3.67 0.56
N CYS A 6 0.24 2.97 1.19
CA CYS A 6 0.05 2.40 2.52
C CYS A 6 -0.18 3.47 3.59
N VAL A 7 0.54 4.59 3.55
CA VAL A 7 0.30 5.73 4.45
C VAL A 7 -1.12 6.28 4.25
N ARG A 8 -1.51 6.53 2.99
CA ARG A 8 -2.81 7.17 2.69
C ARG A 8 -4.00 6.29 2.99
N TYR A 9 -3.93 5.03 2.62
CA TYR A 9 -5.11 4.19 2.55
C TYR A 9 -5.15 3.11 3.64
N PHE A 10 -4.00 2.68 4.14
CA PHE A 10 -3.93 1.73 5.25
C PHE A 10 -3.58 2.38 6.59
N GLN A 11 -3.37 3.71 6.59
CA GLN A 11 -3.09 4.52 7.78
C GLN A 11 -1.86 4.03 8.55
N LEU A 12 -0.87 3.50 7.83
CA LEU A 12 0.42 3.15 8.40
C LEU A 12 1.24 4.42 8.54
N THR A 13 1.70 4.74 9.74
CA THR A 13 2.38 6.01 10.04
C THR A 13 3.78 5.83 10.59
N SER A 14 4.09 4.67 11.19
CA SER A 14 5.42 4.40 11.77
C SER A 14 6.24 3.42 10.96
N VAL A 15 7.57 3.57 11.02
CA VAL A 15 8.52 2.63 10.41
C VAL A 15 8.23 1.20 10.86
N GLU A 16 7.97 0.99 12.15
CA GLU A 16 7.66 -0.33 12.71
C GLU A 16 6.41 -0.97 12.07
N GLN A 17 5.33 -0.19 11.89
CA GLN A 17 4.13 -0.68 11.22
C GLN A 17 4.43 -1.10 9.79
N HIS A 18 5.17 -0.26 9.06
CA HIS A 18 5.57 -0.55 7.68
C HIS A 18 6.50 -1.78 7.59
N MET A 19 7.43 -1.96 8.52
CA MET A 19 8.32 -3.13 8.56
C MET A 19 7.58 -4.44 8.84
N LYS A 20 6.38 -4.39 9.45
CA LYS A 20 5.53 -5.57 9.71
C LYS A 20 4.60 -5.96 8.55
N VAL A 21 4.56 -5.15 7.49
CA VAL A 21 3.76 -5.44 6.29
C VAL A 21 4.46 -6.50 5.46
N ALA A 22 3.68 -7.44 4.93
CA ALA A 22 4.16 -8.46 4.01
C ALA A 22 3.27 -8.58 2.76
N PHE A 23 3.80 -9.11 1.65
CA PHE A 23 3.00 -9.42 0.46
C PHE A 23 1.81 -10.32 0.80
N SER A 24 1.99 -11.30 1.69
CA SER A 24 0.90 -12.17 2.16
C SER A 24 -0.22 -11.44 2.92
N LYS A 25 0.01 -10.21 3.39
CA LYS A 25 -0.95 -9.42 4.18
C LYS A 25 -1.69 -8.37 3.34
N VAL A 26 -1.27 -8.14 2.09
CA VAL A 26 -1.89 -7.16 1.19
C VAL A 26 -2.41 -7.89 -0.04
N LEU A 27 -3.74 -8.08 -0.12
CA LEU A 27 -4.38 -8.96 -1.08
C LEU A 27 -5.42 -8.22 -1.91
N ARG A 28 -5.57 -8.61 -3.18
CA ARG A 28 -6.74 -8.25 -3.98
C ARG A 28 -7.94 -9.05 -3.48
N HIS A 29 -9.08 -8.37 -3.37
CA HIS A 29 -10.36 -9.00 -3.06
C HIS A 29 -11.41 -8.57 -4.09
N THR A 30 -12.25 -9.52 -4.52
CA THR A 30 -13.38 -9.24 -5.42
C THR A 30 -14.66 -9.45 -4.64
N LYS A 31 -15.39 -8.37 -4.40
CA LYS A 31 -16.68 -8.40 -3.71
C LYS A 31 -17.79 -8.49 -4.76
N LYS A 32 -18.71 -9.42 -4.56
CA LYS A 32 -19.94 -9.52 -5.36
C LYS A 32 -21.04 -8.72 -4.67
N ASN A 33 -21.82 -7.97 -5.44
CA ASN A 33 -22.99 -7.30 -4.91
C ASN A 33 -24.07 -8.34 -4.57
N PRO A 34 -24.56 -8.42 -3.32
CA PRO A 34 -25.59 -9.39 -2.93
C PRO A 34 -26.90 -9.24 -3.72
N SER A 35 -27.24 -8.02 -4.12
CA SER A 35 -28.46 -7.71 -4.87
C SER A 35 -28.30 -7.96 -6.38
N ASN A 36 -27.08 -7.97 -6.89
CA ASN A 36 -26.80 -8.25 -8.30
C ASN A 36 -25.46 -9.00 -8.46
N PRO A 37 -25.46 -10.34 -8.52
CA PRO A 37 -24.23 -11.12 -8.58
C PRO A 37 -23.34 -10.88 -9.82
N LYS A 38 -23.87 -10.22 -10.87
CA LYS A 38 -23.10 -9.79 -12.05
C LYS A 38 -22.25 -8.55 -11.78
N ASP A 39 -22.64 -7.75 -10.79
CA ASP A 39 -21.91 -6.58 -10.34
C ASP A 39 -20.80 -7.01 -9.35
N LYS A 40 -19.56 -6.72 -9.73
CA LYS A 40 -18.34 -7.10 -9.01
C LYS A 40 -17.49 -5.86 -8.80
N SER A 41 -17.12 -5.60 -7.57
CA SER A 41 -16.14 -4.57 -7.24
C SER A 41 -14.82 -5.21 -6.85
N THR A 42 -13.72 -4.57 -7.28
CA THR A 42 -12.36 -4.97 -6.88
C THR A 42 -11.89 -4.04 -5.78
N THR A 43 -11.33 -4.63 -4.73
CA THR A 43 -10.72 -3.93 -3.60
C THR A 43 -9.31 -4.47 -3.34
N ILE A 44 -8.49 -3.68 -2.67
CA ILE A 44 -7.27 -4.17 -1.99
C ILE A 44 -7.53 -4.19 -0.49
N ARG A 45 -7.07 -5.23 0.18
CA ARG A 45 -7.22 -5.43 1.62
C ARG A 45 -5.86 -5.58 2.27
N TYR A 46 -5.65 -4.87 3.37
CA TYR A 46 -4.48 -5.05 4.24
C TYR A 46 -4.90 -5.63 5.58
N LEU A 47 -4.32 -6.76 5.97
CA LEU A 47 -4.54 -7.39 7.28
C LEU A 47 -3.79 -6.61 8.38
N LYS A 48 -4.52 -5.88 9.21
CA LYS A 48 -3.97 -5.14 10.35
C LYS A 48 -3.52 -6.09 11.46
N GLY A 49 -2.47 -5.71 12.18
CA GLY A 49 -2.22 -6.24 13.53
C GLY A 49 -1.67 -7.67 13.66
N SER A 50 -1.25 -8.37 12.61
CA SER A 50 -0.69 -9.74 12.76
C SER A 50 0.74 -9.76 13.33
N GLY A 51 0.86 -9.47 14.64
CA GLY A 51 1.99 -9.87 15.46
C GLY A 51 1.91 -11.35 15.87
N PRO A 52 2.96 -11.90 16.50
CA PRO A 52 3.04 -13.31 16.91
C PRO A 52 1.91 -13.75 17.87
N HIS A 53 1.23 -12.80 18.53
CA HIS A 53 0.07 -13.07 19.39
C HIS A 53 -1.20 -13.54 18.64
N HIS A 54 -1.22 -13.50 17.30
CA HIS A 54 -2.37 -13.94 16.50
C HIS A 54 -2.23 -15.37 15.94
N LEU A 55 -1.18 -16.12 16.32
CA LEU A 55 -1.09 -17.54 15.97
C LEU A 55 -2.27 -18.30 16.60
N GLY A 56 -3.26 -18.66 15.77
CA GLY A 56 -4.44 -19.42 16.17
C GLY A 56 -5.74 -18.61 16.26
N GLN A 57 -5.70 -17.28 16.15
CA GLN A 57 -6.91 -16.48 16.07
C GLN A 57 -7.48 -16.51 14.65
N LYS A 58 -8.77 -16.84 14.53
CA LYS A 58 -9.48 -16.81 13.24
C LYS A 58 -9.45 -15.39 12.70
N VAL A 59 -8.85 -15.18 11.53
CA VAL A 59 -8.85 -13.88 10.86
C VAL A 59 -10.29 -13.53 10.47
N THR A 60 -10.77 -12.39 10.96
CA THR A 60 -12.11 -11.87 10.69
C THR A 60 -12.06 -10.66 9.76
N ASP A 61 -13.21 -10.32 9.14
CA ASP A 61 -13.27 -9.28 8.09
C ASP A 61 -12.92 -7.88 8.61
N ASP A 62 -13.22 -7.59 9.88
CA ASP A 62 -12.93 -6.34 10.59
C ASP A 62 -11.43 -6.09 10.80
N MET A 63 -10.60 -7.13 10.71
CA MET A 63 -9.14 -7.00 10.77
C MET A 63 -8.54 -6.42 9.50
N TYR A 64 -9.32 -6.25 8.42
CA TYR A 64 -8.84 -5.71 7.15
C TYR A 64 -9.12 -4.21 7.02
N ALA A 65 -8.11 -3.45 6.60
CA ALA A 65 -8.34 -2.18 5.90
C ALA A 65 -8.63 -2.47 4.43
N GLU A 66 -9.84 -2.16 3.96
CA GLU A 66 -10.25 -2.32 2.57
C GLU A 66 -10.27 -0.98 1.82
N GLN A 67 -9.84 -0.99 0.56
CA GLN A 67 -9.80 0.18 -0.31
C GLN A 67 -10.33 -0.19 -1.69
N SER A 68 -11.29 0.56 -2.18
CA SER A 68 -11.93 0.32 -3.48
C SER A 68 -11.16 0.94 -4.64
N GLU A 69 -11.49 0.50 -5.86
CA GLU A 69 -11.07 1.20 -7.07
C GLU A 69 -11.58 2.64 -7.06
N ASP A 70 -10.69 3.56 -7.45
CA ASP A 70 -10.99 4.95 -7.75
C ASP A 70 -10.81 5.14 -9.28
N PRO A 71 -11.91 5.15 -10.05
CA PRO A 71 -11.83 5.26 -11.50
C PRO A 71 -11.59 6.69 -11.98
N GLU A 72 -11.82 7.71 -11.16
CA GLU A 72 -11.72 9.12 -11.57
C GLU A 72 -10.27 9.53 -11.80
N ASN A 73 -9.34 8.97 -11.03
CA ASN A 73 -7.92 9.22 -11.19
C ASN A 73 -7.09 7.93 -11.16
N PRO A 74 -6.90 7.27 -12.33
CA PRO A 74 -6.16 6.01 -12.42
C PRO A 74 -4.71 6.09 -11.89
N LEU A 75 -4.07 7.26 -11.95
CA LEU A 75 -2.71 7.49 -11.44
C LEU A 75 -2.65 7.63 -9.91
N ARG A 76 -3.80 7.86 -9.27
CA ARG A 76 -3.95 7.89 -7.81
C ARG A 76 -4.70 6.67 -7.27
N CYS A 77 -5.33 5.89 -8.15
CA CYS A 77 -6.13 4.73 -7.79
C CYS A 77 -5.32 3.70 -7.01
N PRO A 78 -5.75 3.34 -5.78
CA PRO A 78 -5.00 2.42 -4.92
C PRO A 78 -4.83 1.04 -5.58
N ILE A 79 -5.84 0.57 -6.32
CA ILE A 79 -5.80 -0.72 -7.03
C ILE A 79 -4.76 -0.69 -8.15
N LYS A 80 -4.77 0.35 -8.99
CA LYS A 80 -3.81 0.46 -10.11
C LYS A 80 -2.37 0.62 -9.62
N LEU A 81 -2.17 1.38 -8.55
CA LEU A 81 -0.85 1.55 -7.94
C LEU A 81 -0.33 0.26 -7.31
N TYR A 82 -1.21 -0.51 -6.64
CA TYR A 82 -0.88 -1.84 -6.14
C TYR A 82 -0.53 -2.81 -7.28
N ASP A 83 -1.35 -2.85 -8.33
CA ASP A 83 -1.12 -3.71 -9.50
C ASP A 83 0.20 -3.38 -10.18
N PHE A 84 0.48 -2.10 -10.35
CA PHE A 84 1.73 -1.63 -10.94
C PHE A 84 2.93 -2.04 -10.07
N TYR A 85 2.83 -1.85 -8.74
CA TYR A 85 3.87 -2.29 -7.82
C TYR A 85 4.13 -3.78 -7.93
N LEU A 86 3.08 -4.60 -7.85
CA LEU A 86 3.20 -6.05 -8.02
C LEU A 86 3.78 -6.41 -9.39
N PHE A 87 3.30 -5.78 -10.47
CA PHE A 87 3.76 -6.08 -11.82
C PHE A 87 5.27 -5.87 -11.97
N LYS A 88 5.81 -4.80 -11.36
CA LYS A 88 7.24 -4.49 -11.39
C LYS A 88 8.08 -5.24 -10.35
N CYS A 89 7.48 -5.99 -9.43
CA CYS A 89 8.21 -6.83 -8.47
C CYS A 89 8.61 -8.20 -9.07
N PRO A 90 9.75 -8.79 -8.67
CA PRO A 90 10.12 -10.15 -9.04
C PRO A 90 9.06 -11.16 -8.60
N GLN A 91 8.75 -12.16 -9.42
CA GLN A 91 7.72 -13.16 -9.11
C GLN A 91 7.99 -13.91 -7.80
N CYS A 92 9.26 -14.28 -7.54
CA CYS A 92 9.65 -14.98 -6.32
C CYS A 92 9.43 -14.17 -5.03
N ALA A 93 9.32 -12.84 -5.13
CA ALA A 93 9.05 -11.99 -3.97
C ALA A 93 7.56 -11.99 -3.57
N LYS A 94 6.62 -12.27 -4.50
CA LYS A 94 5.17 -12.04 -4.34
C LYS A 94 4.43 -13.01 -3.41
N GLY A 95 5.12 -13.96 -2.79
CA GLY A 95 4.56 -14.85 -1.77
C GLY A 95 5.13 -14.64 -0.37
N ARG A 96 6.07 -13.68 -0.24
CA ARG A 96 6.80 -13.47 1.01
C ARG A 96 5.89 -13.00 2.14
N ASN A 97 6.10 -13.57 3.32
CA ASN A 97 5.37 -13.27 4.55
C ASN A 97 6.16 -12.37 5.52
N ASP A 98 7.37 -11.98 5.14
CA ASP A 98 8.32 -11.24 5.96
C ASP A 98 8.63 -9.83 5.42
N THR A 99 8.22 -9.52 4.19
CA THR A 99 8.46 -8.21 3.59
C THR A 99 7.39 -7.85 2.57
N TYR A 100 7.19 -6.54 2.41
CA TYR A 100 6.33 -5.96 1.38
C TYR A 100 7.04 -4.90 0.56
N TYR A 101 7.96 -4.14 1.14
CA TYR A 101 8.70 -3.08 0.47
C TYR A 101 10.05 -3.60 -0.02
N LEU A 102 10.23 -3.61 -1.34
CA LEU A 102 11.46 -4.08 -1.96
C LEU A 102 12.36 -2.91 -2.35
N THR A 103 13.67 -3.14 -2.27
CA THR A 103 14.69 -2.17 -2.69
C THR A 103 14.61 -1.99 -4.21
N PRO A 104 14.45 -0.75 -4.71
CA PRO A 104 14.46 -0.45 -6.15
C PRO A 104 15.79 -0.87 -6.79
N GLU A 105 15.73 -1.35 -8.02
CA GLU A 105 16.93 -1.57 -8.82
C GLU A 105 17.60 -0.21 -9.13
N PRO A 106 18.94 -0.10 -9.09
CA PRO A 106 19.64 1.17 -9.30
C PRO A 106 19.38 1.81 -10.67
N VAL A 107 19.10 0.97 -11.68
CA VAL A 107 18.84 1.41 -13.05
C VAL A 107 17.56 0.75 -13.55
N VAL A 108 16.53 1.56 -13.76
CA VAL A 108 15.24 1.15 -14.33
C VAL A 108 14.78 2.19 -15.33
N VAL A 109 14.16 1.74 -16.42
CA VAL A 109 13.52 2.61 -17.41
C VAL A 109 12.02 2.31 -17.46
N PRO A 110 11.18 3.19 -18.06
CA PRO A 110 9.72 3.01 -18.07
C PRO A 110 9.25 1.61 -18.50
N ASN A 111 9.92 1.03 -19.50
CA ASN A 111 9.59 -0.26 -20.09
C ASN A 111 10.30 -1.46 -19.44
N SER A 112 11.15 -1.26 -18.42
CA SER A 112 11.80 -2.37 -17.72
C SER A 112 10.75 -3.32 -17.14
N PRO A 113 10.88 -4.65 -17.32
CA PRO A 113 9.90 -5.60 -16.81
C PRO A 113 9.87 -5.66 -15.28
N ILE A 114 11.02 -5.43 -14.64
CA ILE A 114 11.22 -5.43 -13.19
C ILE A 114 11.85 -4.11 -12.78
N TRP A 115 11.35 -3.51 -11.69
CA TRP A 115 11.92 -2.28 -11.11
C TRP A 115 12.47 -2.47 -9.70
N TYR A 116 12.22 -3.63 -9.08
CA TYR A 116 12.60 -3.91 -7.71
C TYR A 116 13.41 -5.19 -7.62
N SER A 117 14.35 -5.23 -6.71
CA SER A 117 15.10 -6.44 -6.35
C SER A 117 14.27 -7.35 -5.44
N THR A 118 14.82 -8.48 -5.04
CA THR A 118 14.25 -9.35 -3.99
C THR A 118 14.63 -8.91 -2.57
N GLN A 119 15.50 -7.91 -2.43
CA GLN A 119 15.97 -7.43 -1.14
C GLN A 119 14.92 -6.52 -0.51
N PRO A 120 14.61 -6.69 0.79
CA PRO A 120 13.74 -5.76 1.50
C PRO A 120 14.39 -4.38 1.57
N ILE A 121 13.57 -3.33 1.63
CA ILE A 121 14.07 -1.97 1.87
C ILE A 121 14.62 -1.87 3.30
N PRO A 122 15.79 -1.24 3.52
CA PRO A 122 16.28 -1.00 4.87
C PRO A 122 15.36 -0.07 5.66
N SER A 123 15.26 -0.29 6.98
CA SER A 123 14.43 0.52 7.88
C SER A 123 14.77 2.02 7.80
N GLN A 124 16.05 2.37 7.75
CA GLN A 124 16.51 3.76 7.61
C GLN A 124 16.01 4.41 6.31
N GLN A 125 15.99 3.67 5.20
CA GLN A 125 15.48 4.20 3.94
C GLN A 125 13.96 4.37 4.00
N LEU A 126 13.26 3.46 4.66
CA LEU A 126 11.83 3.56 4.91
C LEU A 126 11.49 4.79 5.77
N GLU A 127 12.26 5.03 6.82
CA GLU A 127 12.17 6.24 7.65
C GLU A 127 12.30 7.51 6.82
N HIS A 128 13.35 7.64 6.00
CA HIS A 128 13.52 8.79 5.12
C HIS A 128 12.34 8.99 4.16
N MET A 129 11.77 7.91 3.62
CA MET A 129 10.58 8.01 2.77
C MET A 129 9.36 8.48 3.55
N LEU A 130 9.15 8.00 4.78
CA LEU A 130 8.03 8.43 5.62
C LEU A 130 8.16 9.88 6.02
N THR A 131 9.34 10.35 6.44
CA THR A 131 9.60 11.76 6.72
C THR A 131 9.22 12.65 5.52
N ARG A 132 9.65 12.27 4.30
CA ARG A 132 9.30 13.02 3.09
C ARG A 132 7.79 13.03 2.82
N ILE A 133 7.11 11.91 3.05
CA ILE A 133 5.66 11.81 2.88
C ILE A 133 4.92 12.68 3.89
N SER A 134 5.33 12.65 5.17
CA SER A 134 4.74 13.47 6.23
C SER A 134 4.94 14.96 5.96
N MET A 135 6.14 15.39 5.61
CA MET A 135 6.43 16.79 5.26
C MET A 135 5.53 17.29 4.12
N VAL A 136 5.36 16.49 3.05
CA VAL A 136 4.48 16.88 1.94
C VAL A 136 3.02 17.03 2.39
N ARG A 137 2.55 16.17 3.31
CA ARG A 137 1.19 16.27 3.86
C ARG A 137 1.02 17.50 4.73
N GLU A 138 1.95 17.75 5.65
CA GLU A 138 1.94 18.94 6.51
C GLU A 138 1.91 20.23 5.68
N ILE A 139 2.73 20.31 4.62
CA ILE A 139 2.72 21.46 3.69
C ILE A 139 1.37 21.59 2.99
N GLN A 140 0.80 20.49 2.49
CA GLN A 140 -0.51 20.51 1.82
C GLN A 140 -1.64 20.95 2.76
N GLU A 141 -1.60 20.51 4.01
CA GLU A 141 -2.55 20.91 5.05
C GLU A 141 -2.44 22.40 5.37
N VAL A 142 -1.22 22.93 5.55
CA VAL A 142 -0.98 24.36 5.76
C VAL A 142 -1.49 25.20 4.59
N ILE A 143 -1.23 24.78 3.34
CA ILE A 143 -1.72 25.49 2.14
C ILE A 143 -3.25 25.45 2.07
N ALA A 144 -3.86 24.31 2.37
CA ALA A 144 -5.32 24.17 2.37
C ALA A 144 -5.97 25.09 3.42
N MET A 145 -5.43 25.14 4.64
CA MET A 145 -5.89 26.03 5.72
C MET A 145 -5.71 27.51 5.38
N ALA A 146 -4.61 27.88 4.72
CA ALA A 146 -4.41 29.25 4.25
C ALA A 146 -5.42 29.64 3.17
N SER A 147 -5.78 28.71 2.28
CA SER A 147 -6.75 28.94 1.21
C SER A 147 -8.18 29.10 1.72
N THR A 148 -8.53 28.44 2.82
CA THR A 148 -9.85 28.59 3.47
C THR A 148 -10.01 29.90 4.25
N ASN A 149 -8.91 30.54 4.65
CA ASN A 149 -8.94 31.80 5.41
C ASN A 149 -9.02 33.05 4.51
N VAL A 150 -9.00 32.88 3.19
CA VAL A 150 -9.01 33.98 2.19
C VAL A 150 -10.34 34.06 1.42
N ASN A 151 -11.28 33.14 1.69
CA ASN A 151 -12.65 33.16 1.18
C ASN A 151 -13.65 33.46 2.31
#